data_AF-A0A6H1Z7V8-F1
#
_entry.id   AF-A0A6H1Z7V8-F1
#
_cell.length_a   1.000
_cell.length_b   1.000
_cell.length_c   1.000
_cell.angle_alpha   90.00
_cell.angle_beta   90.00
_cell.angle_gamma   90.00
#
_symmetry.space_group_name_H-M   'P 1'
#
loop_
_entity.id
_entity.type
_entity.pdbx_description
1 polymer ?
#
loop_
_entity_poly.entity_id
_entity_poly.type
_entity_poly.pdbx_seq_one_letter_code
_entity_poly.pdbx_strand_id
1 'polypeptide(L)' 'MQETAIDRCGEYAEEFLRRLWAMKKRFKRDGFAQITGCKEAAALRRISLDLTRALADLRQGRE' A
#
# COMPACT_ATOMS: atom_id res chain seq x y z
N MET A 1 18.67 10.02 11.85
CA MET A 1 17.85 9.07 12.62
C MET A 1 17.88 7.76 11.87
N GLN A 2 18.10 6.62 12.54
CA GLN A 2 17.95 5.32 11.89
C GLN A 2 16.45 5.04 11.79
N GLU A 3 15.91 4.87 10.58
CA GLU A 3 14.52 4.46 10.34
C GLU A 3 14.33 3.02 10.83
N THR A 4 13.46 2.83 11.81
CA THR A 4 13.16 1.50 12.34
C THR A 4 12.25 0.72 11.39
N ALA A 5 12.27 -0.62 11.47
CA ALA A 5 11.35 -1.46 10.70
C ALA A 5 9.86 -1.11 10.95
N ILE A 6 9.54 -0.58 12.15
CA ILE A 6 8.20 -0.06 12.50
C ILE A 6 7.87 1.21 11.72
N ASP A 7 8.80 2.16 11.58
CA ASP A 7 8.59 3.38 10.81
C ASP A 7 8.25 3.04 9.35
N ARG A 8 9.04 2.15 8.72
CA ARG A 8 8.80 1.71 7.33
C ARG A 8 7.44 1.02 7.16
N CYS A 9 7.01 0.21 8.14
CA CYS A 9 5.67 -0.37 8.14
C CYS A 9 4.58 0.71 8.18
N GLY A 10 4.77 1.72 9.02
CA GLY A 10 3.86 2.87 9.14
C GLY A 10 3.72 3.62 7.82
N GLU A 11 4.84 3.96 7.18
CA GLU A 11 4.85 4.66 5.90
C GLU A 11 4.14 3.88 4.79
N TYR A 12 4.42 2.58 4.67
CA TYR A 12 3.77 1.74 3.67
C TYR A 12 2.27 1.54 3.95
N ALA A 13 1.87 1.46 5.22
CA ALA A 13 0.47 1.39 5.61
C ALA A 13 -0.28 2.68 5.26
N GLU A 14 0.29 3.84 5.58
CA GLU A 14 -0.31 5.13 5.26
C GLU A 14 -0.46 5.31 3.74
N GLU A 15 0.59 5.00 2.98
CA GLU A 15 0.57 5.11 1.52
C GLU A 15 -0.41 4.13 0.88
N PHE A 16 -0.52 2.90 1.41
CA PHE A 16 -1.53 1.94 0.97
C PHE A 16 -2.94 2.48 1.19
N LEU A 17 -3.24 3.00 2.39
CA LEU A 17 -4.55 3.55 2.72
C LEU A 17 -4.88 4.77 1.85
N ARG A 18 -3.92 5.68 1.64
CA ARG A 18 -4.09 6.86 0.78
C ARG A 18 -4.46 6.46 -0.65
N ARG A 19 -3.75 5.50 -1.23
CA ARG A 19 -4.00 4.99 -2.60
C ARG A 19 -5.32 4.24 -2.68
N LEU A 20 -5.64 3.41 -1.69
CA LEU A 20 -6.91 2.68 -1.62
C LEU A 20 -8.09 3.66 -1.59
N TRP A 21 -7.98 4.73 -0.82
CA TRP A 21 -9.02 5.76 -0.73
C TRP A 21 -9.20 6.52 -2.04
N ALA A 22 -8.11 6.88 -2.71
CA ALA A 22 -8.15 7.52 -4.03
C ALA A 22 -8.82 6.61 -5.08
N MET A 23 -8.49 5.31 -5.07
CA MET A 23 -9.10 4.32 -5.96
C MET A 23 -10.59 4.13 -5.67
N LYS A 24 -10.97 4.03 -4.39
CA LYS A 24 -12.37 3.93 -3.95
C LYS A 24 -13.19 5.15 -4.36
N LYS A 25 -12.65 6.37 -4.23
CA LYS A 25 -13.31 7.61 -4.68
C LYS A 25 -13.55 7.61 -6.19
N ARG A 26 -12.55 7.20 -6.99
CA ARG A 26 -12.68 7.09 -8.44
C ARG A 26 -13.72 6.05 -8.85
N PHE A 27 -13.70 4.88 -8.21
CA PHE A 27 -14.69 3.82 -8.46
C PHE A 27 -16.13 4.29 -8.20
N LYS A 28 -16.36 5.00 -7.09
CA LYS A 28 -17.67 5.60 -6.78
C LYS A 28 -18.14 6.62 -7.81
N ARG A 29 -17.23 7.32 -8.50
CA ARG A 29 -17.55 8.31 -9.53
C ARG A 29 -17.83 7.68 -10.89
N ASP A 30 -17.06 6.67 -11.26
CA ASP A 30 -17.09 6.13 -12.62
C ASP A 30 -17.96 4.87 -12.78
N GLY A 31 -18.39 4.21 -11.70
CA GLY A 31 -19.29 3.03 -11.72
C GLY A 31 -18.71 1.76 -12.39
N PHE A 32 -17.73 1.92 -13.26
CA PHE A 32 -17.15 0.92 -14.16
C PHE A 32 -15.63 1.06 -14.32
N ALA A 33 -14.97 1.94 -13.54
CA ALA A 33 -13.51 2.05 -13.57
C ALA A 33 -12.92 0.66 -13.28
N GLN A 34 -12.33 0.02 -14.31
CA GLN A 34 -11.77 -1.31 -14.20
C GLN A 34 -10.71 -1.30 -13.10
N ILE A 35 -11.06 -1.90 -11.96
CA ILE A 35 -10.17 -2.08 -10.80
C ILE A 35 -8.96 -2.95 -11.19
N THR A 36 -9.06 -3.70 -12.28
CA THR A 36 -8.04 -4.59 -12.81
C THR A 36 -7.41 -4.01 -14.08
N GLY A 37 -6.08 -4.09 -14.20
CA GLY A 37 -5.37 -3.71 -15.43
C GLY A 37 -4.99 -2.22 -15.56
N CYS A 38 -5.39 -1.36 -14.62
CA CYS A 38 -4.96 0.03 -14.58
C CYS A 38 -3.66 0.23 -13.76
N LYS A 39 -2.91 1.30 -14.07
CA LYS A 39 -1.64 1.63 -13.41
C LYS A 39 -1.82 1.83 -11.90
N GLU A 40 -2.95 2.37 -11.50
CA GLU A 40 -3.33 2.64 -10.12
C GLU A 40 -3.51 1.35 -9.33
N ALA A 41 -4.15 0.35 -9.93
CA ALA A 41 -4.28 -0.98 -9.32
C ALA A 41 -2.93 -1.68 -9.18
N ALA A 42 -2.06 -1.58 -10.18
CA ALA A 42 -0.70 -2.11 -10.11
C ALA A 42 0.12 -1.44 -9.00
N ALA A 43 0.01 -0.11 -8.87
CA ALA A 43 0.69 0.64 -7.84
C ALA A 43 0.16 0.30 -6.43
N LEU A 44 -1.15 0.10 -6.28
CA LEU A 44 -1.76 -0.34 -5.02
C LEU A 44 -1.30 -1.76 -4.62
N ARG A 45 -1.21 -2.68 -5.59
CA ARG A 45 -0.67 -4.03 -5.36
C ARG A 45 0.80 -3.99 -4.94
N ARG A 46 1.60 -3.10 -5.53
CA ARG A 46 3.01 -2.97 -5.20
C ARG A 46 3.21 -2.52 -3.75
N ILE A 47 2.54 -1.45 -3.34
CA ILE A 47 2.64 -0.97 -1.95
C ILE A 47 2.09 -1.99 -0.94
N SER A 48 1.07 -2.79 -1.32
CA SER A 48 0.59 -3.90 -0.49
C SER A 48 1.65 -4.99 -0.30
N LEU A 49 2.44 -5.31 -1.34
CA LEU A 49 3.55 -6.26 -1.25
C LEU A 49 4.69 -5.71 -0.40
N ASP A 50 5.04 -4.43 -0.57
CA ASP A 50 6.08 -3.77 0.23
C ASP A 50 5.69 -3.73 1.72
N LEU A 51 4.44 -3.40 2.04
CA LEU A 51 3.91 -3.49 3.39
C LEU A 51 3.97 -4.92 3.96
N THR A 52 3.59 -5.91 3.16
CA THR A 52 3.61 -7.33 3.59
C THR A 52 5.04 -7.78 3.91
N ARG A 53 6.03 -7.33 3.12
CA ARG A 53 7.45 -7.62 3.35
C ARG A 53 7.94 -6.94 4.63
N ALA A 54 7.68 -5.65 4.79
CA ALA A 54 8.07 -4.91 5.98
C ALA A 54 7.49 -5.53 7.26
N LEU A 55 6.22 -5.94 7.23
CA LEU A 55 5.59 -6.65 8.36
C LEU A 55 6.21 -8.03 8.63
N ALA A 56 6.62 -8.74 7.57
CA ALA A 56 7.30 -10.03 7.72
C ALA A 56 8.70 -9.86 8.32
N ASP A 57 9.45 -8.84 7.89
CA ASP A 57 10.77 -8.50 8.43
C ASP A 57 10.65 -8.07 9.90
N LEU A 58 9.65 -7.24 10.23
CA LEU A 58 9.35 -6.84 11.60
C LEU A 58 9.01 -8.05 12.49
N ARG A 59 8.18 -8.99 11.99
CA ARG A 59 7.84 -10.22 12.72
C ARG A 59 9.06 -11.11 12.97
N GLN A 60 10.06 -11.06 12.08
CA GLN A 60 11.29 -11.83 12.21
C GLN A 60 12.39 -11.12 13.02
N GLY A 61 12.14 -9.89 13.49
CA GLY A 61 13.11 -9.09 14.23
C GLY A 61 14.28 -8.61 13.38
N ARG A 62 14.06 -8.40 12.08
CA ARG A 62 15.08 -7.84 11.17
C ARG A 62 14.94 -6.32 11.10
N GLU A 63 16.00 -5.60 11.46
CA GLU A 63 16.08 -4.12 11.50
C GLU A 63 16.58 -3.52 10.16
#